data_AF-A0A6A5VBW1-F1
#
_entry.id   AF-A0A6A5VBW1-F1
#
_cell.length_a   1.000
_cell.length_b   1.000
_cell.length_c   1.000
_cell.angle_alpha   90.00
_cell.angle_beta   90.00
_cell.angle_gamma   90.00
#
_symmetry.space_group_name_H-M   'P 1'
#
loop_
_entity.id
_entity.type
_entity.pdbx_description
1 polymer ?
#
loop_
_entity_poly.entity_id
_entity_poly.type
_entity_poly.pdbx_seq_one_letter_code
_entity_poly.pdbx_strand_id
1 'polypeptide(L)'
;MPPLSFKRLYSYFLTAITVAMGTALLYSGVVGTFIDTLGWAKGFGMPTATEETVVLFASATGRNLGAGFFVWTQILRGDKRTPGMFMICWAWAGVADCMILLRHPDRENLTMHMVNTVLAPTFGILLLRS
;
A
#
# COMPACT_ATOMS: atom_id res chain seq x y z
N MET A 1 -4.20 -2.14 37.66
CA MET A 1 -4.51 -2.62 36.29
C MET A 1 -3.62 -3.82 36.01
N PRO A 2 -4.14 -4.96 35.53
CA PRO A 2 -3.28 -6.08 35.16
C PRO A 2 -2.36 -5.70 34.00
N PRO A 3 -1.12 -6.21 33.95
CA PRO A 3 -0.19 -5.92 32.87
C PRO A 3 -0.73 -6.43 31.53
N LEU A 4 -0.50 -5.65 30.47
CA LEU A 4 -0.82 -6.06 29.10
C LEU A 4 -0.04 -7.33 28.74
N SER A 5 -0.75 -8.39 28.37
CA SER A 5 -0.10 -9.59 27.87
C SER A 5 0.63 -9.31 26.56
N PHE A 6 1.74 -10.00 26.33
CA PHE A 6 2.50 -9.90 25.08
C PHE A 6 1.61 -10.05 23.84
N LYS A 7 0.64 -10.98 23.88
CA LYS A 7 -0.33 -11.18 22.80
C LYS A 7 -1.17 -9.93 22.50
N ARG A 8 -1.65 -9.23 23.53
CA ARG A 8 -2.41 -7.98 23.34
C ARG A 8 -1.53 -6.87 22.78
N LEU A 9 -0.31 -6.72 23.30
CA LEU A 9 0.65 -5.72 22.80
C LEU A 9 0.98 -5.95 21.32
N TYR A 10 1.28 -7.20 20.95
CA TYR A 10 1.53 -7.61 19.57
C TYR A 10 0.33 -7.30 18.66
N SER A 11 -0.88 -7.63 19.11
CA SER A 11 -2.11 -7.36 18.36
C SER A 11 -2.37 -5.85 18.16
N TYR A 12 -2.06 -5.01 19.15
CA TYR A 12 -2.15 -3.55 19.01
C TYR A 12 -1.09 -2.99 18.07
N PHE A 13 0.14 -3.49 18.17
CA PHE A 13 1.24 -3.11 17.28
C PHE A 13 0.88 -3.37 15.81
N LEU A 14 0.37 -4.56 15.48
CA LEU A 14 -0.10 -4.87 14.13
C LEU A 14 -1.26 -3.98 13.69
N THR A 15 -2.17 -3.63 14.61
CA THR A 15 -3.27 -2.71 14.28
C THR A 15 -2.74 -1.32 13.94
N ALA A 16 -1.80 -0.81 14.72
CA ALA A 16 -1.18 0.49 14.49
C ALA A 16 -0.45 0.54 13.12
N ILE A 17 0.29 -0.50 12.77
CA ILE A 17 0.90 -0.61 11.43
C ILE A 17 -0.18 -0.61 10.35
N THR A 18 -1.25 -1.39 10.53
CA THR A 18 -2.34 -1.47 9.55
C THR A 18 -3.01 -0.10 9.34
N VAL A 19 -3.22 0.67 10.42
CA VAL A 19 -3.71 2.05 10.37
C VAL A 19 -2.74 2.96 9.60
N ALA A 20 -1.45 2.85 9.88
CA ALA A 20 -0.42 3.62 9.18
C ALA A 20 -0.42 3.30 7.67
N MET A 21 -0.54 2.02 7.30
CA MET A 21 -0.63 1.59 5.91
C MET A 21 -1.90 2.11 5.23
N GLY A 22 -3.06 1.99 5.87
CA GLY A 22 -4.32 2.55 5.35
C GLY A 22 -4.24 4.06 5.14
N THR A 23 -3.57 4.77 6.05
CA THR A 23 -3.35 6.22 5.96
C THR A 23 -2.37 6.58 4.84
N ALA A 24 -1.27 5.85 4.68
CA ALA A 24 -0.32 6.05 3.58
C ALA A 24 -0.97 5.78 2.21
N LEU A 25 -1.85 4.78 2.12
CA LEU A 25 -2.65 4.48 0.93
C LEU A 25 -3.61 5.65 0.59
N LEU A 26 -4.34 6.16 1.59
CA LEU A 26 -5.17 7.35 1.40
C LEU A 26 -4.36 8.56 0.95
N TYR A 27 -3.25 8.86 1.63
CA TYR A 27 -2.38 9.99 1.30
C TYR A 27 -1.83 9.90 -0.12
N SER A 28 -1.20 8.77 -0.48
CA SER A 28 -0.65 8.55 -1.82
C SER A 28 -1.73 8.60 -2.91
N GLY A 29 -2.94 8.14 -2.58
CA GLY A 29 -4.08 8.26 -3.45
C GLY A 29 -4.56 9.70 -3.65
N VAL A 30 -4.71 10.48 -2.58
CA VAL A 30 -5.11 11.89 -2.70
C VAL A 30 -4.09 12.68 -3.51
N VAL A 31 -2.80 12.57 -3.13
CA VAL A 31 -1.73 13.32 -3.79
C VAL A 31 -1.61 12.91 -5.25
N GLY A 32 -1.50 11.61 -5.52
CA GLY A 32 -1.25 11.10 -6.86
C GLY A 32 -2.46 11.16 -7.79
N THR A 33 -3.69 11.26 -7.28
CA THR A 33 -4.89 11.39 -8.12
C THR A 33 -5.29 12.84 -8.35
N PHE A 34 -5.17 13.71 -7.34
CA PHE A 34 -5.80 15.04 -7.37
C PHE A 34 -4.85 16.23 -7.24
N ILE A 35 -3.63 16.04 -6.72
CA ILE A 35 -2.74 17.17 -6.39
C ILE A 35 -1.57 17.25 -7.36
N ASP A 36 -0.78 16.18 -7.47
CA ASP A 36 0.46 16.17 -8.26
C ASP A 36 0.69 14.79 -8.88
N THR A 37 -0.15 14.45 -9.86
CA THR A 37 -0.08 13.15 -10.55
C THR A 37 1.27 12.94 -11.24
N LEU A 38 1.83 13.99 -11.86
CA LEU A 38 3.10 13.92 -12.58
C LEU A 38 4.30 13.73 -11.65
N GLY A 39 4.39 14.54 -10.58
CA GLY A 39 5.45 14.38 -9.58
C GLY A 39 5.37 13.03 -8.89
N TRP A 40 4.15 12.54 -8.60
CA TRP A 40 3.95 11.22 -8.01
C TRP A 40 4.35 10.08 -8.95
N ALA A 41 4.09 10.20 -10.25
CA ALA A 41 4.54 9.25 -11.27
C ALA A 41 6.07 9.18 -11.39
N LYS A 42 6.73 10.34 -11.35
CA LYS A 42 8.20 10.41 -11.34
C LYS A 42 8.77 9.77 -10.07
N GLY A 43 8.22 10.14 -8.91
CA GLY A 43 8.60 9.54 -7.62
C GLY A 43 8.33 8.03 -7.54
N PHE A 44 7.33 7.53 -8.27
CA PHE A 44 7.02 6.10 -8.34
C PHE A 44 8.09 5.30 -9.10
N GLY A 45 8.88 5.95 -9.98
CA GLY A 45 9.93 5.31 -10.78
C GLY A 45 9.77 5.50 -12.30
N MET A 46 8.95 6.45 -12.74
CA MET A 46 8.79 6.82 -14.15
C MET A 46 9.34 8.23 -14.41
N PRO A 47 10.68 8.45 -14.32
CA PRO A 47 11.29 9.78 -14.39
C PRO A 47 11.05 10.51 -15.73
N THR A 48 10.84 9.75 -16.82
CA THR A 48 10.57 10.29 -18.16
C THR A 48 9.10 10.58 -18.43
N ALA A 49 8.21 10.37 -17.44
CA ALA A 49 6.80 10.68 -17.59
C ALA A 49 6.56 12.17 -17.91
N THR A 50 5.65 12.40 -18.85
CA THR A 50 5.10 13.70 -19.25
C THR A 50 3.61 13.79 -18.90
N GLU A 51 3.03 14.99 -18.97
CA GLU A 51 1.58 15.19 -18.75
C GLU A 51 0.71 14.32 -19.66
N GLU A 52 1.15 14.08 -20.89
CA GLU A 52 0.42 13.24 -21.85
C GLU A 52 0.49 11.75 -21.50
N THR A 53 1.63 11.29 -21.00
CA THR A 53 1.83 9.87 -20.66
C THR A 53 1.24 9.47 -19.31
N VAL A 54 1.04 10.45 -18.42
CA VAL A 54 0.65 10.22 -17.01
C VAL A 54 -0.87 10.14 -16.81
N VAL A 55 -1.65 10.27 -17.88
CA VAL A 55 -3.13 10.29 -17.85
C VAL A 55 -3.77 9.08 -17.16
N LEU A 56 -3.13 7.91 -17.21
CA LEU A 56 -3.62 6.70 -16.53
C LEU A 56 -3.06 6.52 -15.12
N PHE A 57 -2.08 7.32 -14.70
CA PHE A 57 -1.47 7.19 -13.38
C PHE A 57 -2.43 7.58 -12.25
N ALA A 58 -3.35 8.52 -12.51
CA ALA A 58 -4.42 8.85 -11.58
C ALA A 58 -5.32 7.64 -11.25
N SER A 59 -5.50 6.71 -12.20
CA SER A 59 -6.18 5.43 -11.93
C SER A 59 -5.36 4.54 -10.99
N ALA A 60 -4.04 4.47 -11.22
CA ALA A 60 -3.15 3.69 -10.37
C ALA A 60 -3.18 4.16 -8.92
N THR A 61 -3.12 5.48 -8.70
CA THR A 61 -3.17 6.12 -7.37
C THR A 61 -4.58 6.13 -6.78
N GLY A 62 -5.62 6.21 -7.62
CA GLY A 62 -7.01 6.07 -7.19
C GLY A 62 -7.32 4.70 -6.57
N ARG A 63 -6.66 3.63 -7.05
CA ARG A 63 -6.73 2.32 -6.39
C ARG A 63 -6.23 2.36 -4.95
N ASN A 64 -5.23 3.19 -4.64
CA ASN A 64 -4.74 3.36 -3.27
C ASN A 64 -5.78 4.01 -2.37
N LEU A 65 -6.60 4.96 -2.87
CA LEU A 65 -7.72 5.49 -2.09
C LEU A 65 -8.70 4.39 -1.70
N GLY A 66 -9.12 3.56 -2.68
CA GLY A 66 -10.01 2.43 -2.44
C GLY A 66 -9.44 1.45 -1.41
N ALA A 67 -8.15 1.10 -1.54
CA ALA A 67 -7.45 0.26 -0.59
C ALA A 67 -7.37 0.87 0.82
N GLY A 68 -7.06 2.16 0.91
CA GLY A 68 -6.98 2.90 2.17
C GLY A 68 -8.32 2.95 2.90
N PHE A 69 -9.41 3.28 2.20
CA PHE A 69 -10.76 3.23 2.76
C PHE A 69 -11.18 1.83 3.19
N PHE A 70 -10.86 0.81 2.38
CA PHE A 70 -11.12 -0.58 2.73
C PHE A 70 -10.42 -0.96 4.04
N VAL A 71 -9.13 -0.68 4.16
CA VAL A 71 -8.35 -0.96 5.38
C VAL A 71 -8.96 -0.23 6.59
N TRP A 72 -9.23 1.07 6.48
CA TRP A 72 -9.81 1.85 7.57
C TRP A 72 -11.18 1.33 8.01
N THR A 73 -12.08 1.04 7.06
CA THR A 73 -13.42 0.53 7.38
C THR A 73 -13.36 -0.80 8.13
N GLN A 74 -12.42 -1.69 7.78
CA GLN A 74 -12.28 -2.97 8.50
C GLN A 74 -11.69 -2.78 9.90
N ILE A 75 -10.70 -1.88 10.05
CA ILE A 75 -10.13 -1.56 11.37
C ILE A 75 -11.20 -0.98 12.31
N LEU A 76 -12.05 -0.07 11.81
CA LEU A 76 -13.15 0.51 12.58
C LEU A 76 -14.20 -0.54 12.99
N ARG A 77 -14.35 -1.61 12.21
CA ARG A 77 -15.18 -2.78 12.57
C ARG A 77 -14.51 -3.73 13.56
N GLY A 78 -13.25 -3.49 13.92
CA GLY A 78 -12.46 -4.39 14.76
C GLY A 78 -11.99 -5.65 14.04
N ASP A 79 -12.10 -5.72 12.71
CA ASP A 79 -11.71 -6.88 11.91
C ASP A 79 -10.27 -6.74 11.41
N LYS A 80 -9.40 -7.61 11.92
CA LYS A 80 -7.98 -7.70 11.52
C LYS A 80 -7.72 -8.76 10.46
N ARG A 81 -8.62 -9.74 10.32
CA ARG A 81 -8.43 -10.85 9.39
C ARG A 81 -8.70 -10.40 7.97
N THR A 82 -9.72 -9.60 7.76
CA THR A 82 -10.06 -9.10 6.42
C THR A 82 -8.96 -8.21 5.83
N PRO A 83 -8.38 -7.23 6.55
CA PRO A 83 -7.16 -6.55 6.13
C PRO A 83 -6.01 -7.54 5.87
N GLY A 84 -5.82 -8.55 6.73
CA GLY A 84 -4.79 -9.57 6.52
C GLY A 84 -4.92 -10.30 5.18
N MET A 85 -6.12 -10.78 4.83
CA MET A 85 -6.40 -11.40 3.53
C MET A 85 -6.18 -10.40 2.39
N PHE A 86 -6.67 -9.18 2.57
CA PHE A 86 -6.52 -8.12 1.59
C PHE A 86 -5.04 -7.83 1.29
N MET A 87 -4.17 -7.72 2.30
CA MET A 87 -2.74 -7.44 2.09
C MET A 87 -2.02 -8.56 1.33
N ILE A 88 -2.44 -9.81 1.52
CA ILE A 88 -1.94 -10.96 0.73
C ILE A 88 -2.35 -10.81 -0.73
N CYS A 89 -3.62 -10.49 -0.99
CA CYS A 89 -4.10 -10.27 -2.36
C CYS A 89 -3.51 -9.01 -3.00
N TRP A 90 -3.34 -7.94 -2.22
CA TRP A 90 -2.80 -6.65 -2.65
C TRP A 90 -1.35 -6.72 -3.11
N ALA A 91 -0.62 -7.78 -2.74
CA ALA A 91 0.70 -8.07 -3.29
C ALA A 91 0.71 -8.08 -4.83
N TRP A 92 -0.40 -8.47 -5.47
CA TRP A 92 -0.51 -8.43 -6.94
C TRP A 92 -0.46 -7.01 -7.53
N ALA A 93 -0.89 -5.99 -6.77
CA ALA A 93 -0.68 -4.61 -7.19
C ALA A 93 0.82 -4.30 -7.25
N GLY A 94 1.58 -4.72 -6.23
CA GLY A 94 3.05 -4.60 -6.22
C GLY A 94 3.74 -5.40 -7.33
N VAL A 95 3.24 -6.59 -7.68
CA VAL A 95 3.74 -7.35 -8.84
C VAL A 95 3.52 -6.57 -10.15
N ALA A 96 2.34 -5.98 -10.33
CA ALA A 96 2.04 -5.16 -11.50
C ALA A 96 2.96 -3.92 -11.57
N ASP A 97 3.17 -3.26 -10.43
CA ASP A 97 4.08 -2.11 -10.31
C ASP A 97 5.52 -2.50 -10.68
N CYS A 98 6.02 -3.63 -10.16
CA CYS A 98 7.32 -4.19 -10.54
C CYS A 98 7.42 -4.46 -12.05
N MET A 99 6.37 -5.00 -12.66
CA MET A 99 6.35 -5.29 -14.10
C MET A 99 6.37 -4.03 -14.97
N ILE A 100 5.70 -2.96 -14.53
CA ILE A 100 5.76 -1.65 -15.20
C ILE A 100 7.19 -1.11 -15.13
N LEU A 101 7.79 -1.11 -13.95
CA LEU A 101 9.13 -0.55 -13.74
C LEU A 101 10.25 -1.38 -14.39
N LEU A 102 10.11 -2.70 -14.43
CA LEU A 102 11.02 -3.59 -15.17
C LEU A 102 11.07 -3.26 -16.67
N ARG A 103 9.93 -2.85 -17.23
CA ARG A 103 9.79 -2.47 -18.63
C ARG A 103 10.13 -1.00 -18.89
N HIS A 104 10.20 -0.18 -17.85
CA HIS A 104 10.63 1.21 -17.97
C HIS A 104 12.14 1.26 -18.30
N PRO A 105 12.59 2.16 -19.19
CA PRO A 105 14.00 2.25 -19.59
C PRO A 105 14.97 2.39 -18.40
N ASP A 106 14.63 3.25 -17.44
CA ASP A 106 15.52 3.61 -16.33
C ASP A 106 15.40 2.68 -15.11
N ARG A 107 14.32 1.89 -15.02
CA ARG A 107 14.03 0.93 -13.94
C ARG A 107 14.16 1.49 -12.51
N GLU A 108 13.94 2.79 -12.34
CA GLU A 108 14.05 3.43 -11.03
C GLU A 108 13.05 2.85 -10.04
N ASN A 109 13.43 2.82 -8.75
CA ASN A 109 12.63 2.34 -7.62
C ASN A 109 12.13 0.89 -7.68
N LEU A 110 12.49 0.11 -8.70
CA LEU A 110 12.06 -1.28 -8.85
C LEU A 110 12.33 -2.12 -7.58
N THR A 111 13.53 -2.03 -6.99
CA THR A 111 13.89 -2.77 -5.77
C THR A 111 12.99 -2.42 -4.59
N MET A 112 12.62 -1.16 -4.44
CA MET A 112 11.70 -0.71 -3.38
C MET A 112 10.33 -1.35 -3.55
N HIS A 113 9.81 -1.40 -4.78
CA HIS A 113 8.53 -2.05 -5.09
C HIS A 113 8.59 -3.56 -4.90
N MET A 114 9.70 -4.22 -5.24
CA MET A 114 9.89 -5.64 -4.96
C MET A 114 9.84 -5.93 -3.45
N VAL A 115 10.51 -5.10 -2.64
CA VAL A 115 10.46 -5.22 -1.18
C VAL A 115 9.03 -5.04 -0.66
N ASN A 116 8.33 -3.98 -1.09
CA ASN A 116 6.94 -3.75 -0.69
C ASN A 116 6.01 -4.91 -1.08
N THR A 117 6.23 -5.51 -2.25
CA THR A 117 5.49 -6.67 -2.77
C THR A 117 5.65 -7.90 -1.87
N VAL A 118 6.80 -8.09 -1.23
CA VAL A 118 7.05 -9.19 -0.29
C VAL A 118 6.57 -8.85 1.12
N LEU A 119 6.69 -7.60 1.54
CA LEU A 119 6.28 -7.15 2.87
C LEU A 119 4.75 -7.20 3.04
N ALA A 120 3.98 -6.82 2.03
CA ALA A 120 2.52 -6.83 2.09
C ALA A 120 1.92 -8.21 2.46
N PRO A 121 2.24 -9.32 1.75
CA PRO A 121 1.71 -10.64 2.11
C PRO A 121 2.30 -11.16 3.43
N THR A 122 3.56 -10.85 3.74
CA THR A 122 4.16 -11.22 5.03
C THR A 122 3.37 -10.59 6.18
N PHE A 123 3.10 -9.29 6.09
CA PHE A 123 2.30 -8.57 7.08
C PHE A 123 0.86 -9.09 7.13
N GLY A 124 0.27 -9.42 5.98
CA GLY A 124 -1.05 -10.05 5.92
C GLY A 124 -1.12 -11.38 6.68
N ILE A 125 -0.10 -12.23 6.55
CA ILE A 125 0.02 -13.49 7.29
C ILE A 125 0.12 -13.23 8.81
N LEU A 126 0.90 -12.22 9.22
CA LEU A 126 1.04 -11.85 10.63
C LEU A 126 -0.29 -11.38 11.23
N LEU A 127 -1.07 -10.59 10.49
CA LEU A 127 -2.41 -10.14 10.89
C LEU A 127 -3.39 -11.31 11.07
N LEU A 128 -3.40 -12.27 10.14
CA LEU A 128 -4.26 -13.45 10.19
C LEU A 128 -3.98 -14.34 11.41
N ARG A 129 -2.74 -14.35 11.88
CA ARG A 129 -2.28 -15.18 13.01
C ARG A 129 -2.32 -14.48 14.37
N SER A 130 -2.69 -13.19 14.43
CA SER A 130 -2.66 -12.37 15.65
C SER A 130 -3.88 -12.50 16.56
#